data_AF-V5H5N9-F1
#
_entry.id   AF-V5H5N9-F1
#
_cell.length_a   1.000
_cell.length_b   1.000
_cell.length_c   1.000
_cell.angle_alpha   90.00
_cell.angle_beta   90.00
_cell.angle_gamma   90.00
#
_symmetry.space_group_name_H-M   'P 1'
#
loop_
_entity.id
_entity.type
_entity.pdbx_description
1 polymer ?
#
loop_
_entity_poly.entity_id
_entity_poly.type
_entity_poly.pdbx_seq_one_letter_code
_entity_poly.pdbx_strand_id
1 'polypeptide(L)' 'MRSPRSALAVALLGGKIYALGGYDGSSFLSTVELFDLETEQWADGATMQAGKSGHAAAVWRAPCLMHAIL' A
#
# COMPACT_ATOMS: atom_id res chain seq x y z
N MET A 1 1.44 -4.30 12.16
CA MET A 1 0.47 -4.86 11.21
C MET A 1 -0.55 -5.62 12.05
N ARG A 2 -1.83 -5.50 11.77
CA ARG A 2 -2.93 -6.04 12.60
C ARG A 2 -3.40 -7.42 12.14
N SER A 3 -3.22 -7.76 10.86
CA SER A 3 -3.50 -9.10 10.34
C SER A 3 -2.24 -9.74 9.74
N PRO A 4 -1.94 -11.01 10.05
CA PRO A 4 -0.84 -11.72 9.39
C PRO A 4 -1.17 -11.86 7.91
N ARG A 5 -0.18 -11.60 7.05
CA ARG A 5 -0.32 -11.71 5.60
C ARG A 5 1.00 -12.10 4.96
N SER A 6 0.92 -12.97 3.97
CA SER A 6 2.03 -13.36 3.09
C SER A 6 1.76 -12.88 1.66
N ALA A 7 2.80 -12.80 0.83
CA ALA A 7 2.69 -12.46 -0.60
C ALA A 7 1.88 -11.17 -0.90
N LEU A 8 1.90 -10.21 0.02
CA LEU A 8 1.39 -8.86 -0.16
C LEU A 8 2.31 -8.04 -1.08
N ALA A 9 1.79 -6.95 -1.64
CA ALA A 9 2.62 -5.91 -2.21
C ALA A 9 2.86 -4.78 -1.20
N VAL A 10 4.00 -4.09 -1.32
CA VAL A 10 4.36 -2.97 -0.44
C VAL A 10 4.76 -1.76 -1.26
N ALA A 11 4.36 -0.57 -0.81
CA ALA A 11 4.75 0.71 -1.40
C ALA A 11 4.93 1.80 -0.34
N LEU A 12 5.90 2.70 -0.53
CA LEU A 12 6.09 3.89 0.30
C LEU A 12 5.53 5.11 -0.44
N LEU A 13 4.57 5.82 0.16
CA LEU A 13 4.02 7.05 -0.41
C LEU A 13 3.58 8.01 0.70
N GLY A 14 4.05 9.26 0.64
CA GLY A 14 3.57 10.32 1.53
C GLY A 14 3.83 10.04 3.02
N GLY A 15 5.00 9.49 3.36
CA GLY A 15 5.36 9.18 4.75
C GLY A 15 4.66 7.93 5.31
N LYS A 16 3.97 7.14 4.49
CA LYS A 16 3.26 5.93 4.92
C LYS A 16 3.68 4.71 4.09
N ILE A 17 3.81 3.57 4.75
CA ILE A 17 4.02 2.26 4.12
C ILE A 17 2.65 1.61 3.90
N TYR A 18 2.35 1.26 2.66
CA TYR A 18 1.13 0.60 2.26
C TYR A 18 1.38 -0.90 2.14
N ALA A 19 0.70 -1.70 2.96
CA ALA A 19 0.65 -3.15 2.86
C ALA A 19 -0.63 -3.55 2.12
N LEU A 20 -0.50 -3.93 0.85
CA LEU A 20 -1.62 -4.14 -0.08
C LEU A 20 -1.89 -5.63 -0.24
N GLY A 21 -3.09 -6.08 0.13
CA GLY A 21 -3.54 -7.47 -0.07
C GLY A 21 -2.62 -8.52 0.58
N GLY A 22 -2.54 -9.69 -0.01
CA GLY A 22 -1.80 -10.84 0.49
C GLY A 22 -2.72 -12.03 0.79
N TYR A 23 -2.20 -12.98 1.57
CA TYR A 23 -2.91 -14.18 2.01
C TYR A 23 -2.73 -14.36 3.52
N ASP A 24 -3.84 -14.46 4.26
CA ASP A 24 -3.86 -14.59 5.73
C ASP A 24 -3.79 -16.03 6.25
N GLY A 25 -3.65 -17.01 5.34
CA GLY A 25 -3.73 -18.43 5.68
C GLY A 25 -5.07 -19.07 5.29
N SER A 26 -6.09 -18.27 5.00
CA SER A 26 -7.43 -18.74 4.61
C SER A 26 -7.96 -18.10 3.32
N SER A 27 -7.72 -16.80 3.10
CA SER A 27 -8.31 -16.04 2.00
C SER A 27 -7.34 -15.02 1.40
N PHE A 28 -7.54 -14.67 0.13
CA PHE A 28 -6.85 -13.56 -0.48
C PHE A 28 -7.44 -12.23 -0.01
N LEU A 29 -6.59 -11.35 0.49
CA LEU A 29 -7.00 -10.11 1.12
C LEU A 29 -7.18 -9.00 0.08
N SER A 30 -8.30 -8.30 0.14
CA SER A 30 -8.49 -7.01 -0.53
C SER A 30 -8.14 -5.83 0.38
N THR A 31 -7.88 -6.08 1.66
CA THR A 31 -7.59 -5.06 2.65
C THR A 31 -6.21 -4.45 2.46
N VAL A 32 -6.12 -3.16 2.80
CA VAL A 32 -4.88 -2.38 2.81
C VAL A 32 -4.62 -1.92 4.23
N GLU A 33 -3.41 -2.14 4.73
CA GLU A 33 -2.96 -1.59 6.00
C GLU A 33 -1.91 -0.52 5.75
N LEU A 34 -1.99 0.58 6.49
CA LEU A 34 -1.09 1.73 6.39
C LEU A 34 -0.26 1.81 7.66
N PHE A 35 1.06 1.80 7.53
CA PHE A 35 1.94 2.17 8.63
C PHE A 35 2.35 3.63 8.47
N ASP A 36 1.99 4.44 9.46
CA ASP A 36 2.39 5.83 9.53
C ASP A 36 3.76 5.95 10.19
N LEU A 37 4.73 6.54 9.49
CA LEU A 37 6.09 6.70 10.00
C LEU A 37 6.20 7.77 11.09
N GLU A 38 5.23 8.68 11.19
CA GLU A 38 5.25 9.75 12.21
C GLU A 38 4.70 9.25 13.54
N THR A 39 3.58 8.51 13.49
CA THR A 39 2.91 8.01 14.70
C THR A 39 3.33 6.59 15.08
N GLU A 40 4.09 5.92 14.21
CA GLU A 40 4.52 4.52 14.34
C GLU A 40 3.34 3.55 14.55
N GLN A 41 2.20 3.86 13.93
CA GLN A 41 0.97 3.10 14.11
C GLN A 41 0.43 2.55 12.79
N TRP A 42 -0.30 1.43 12.92
CA TRP A 42 -1.00 0.80 11.81
C TRP A 42 -2.46 1.22 11.79
N ALA A 43 -2.97 1.58 10.62
CA ALA A 43 -4.37 1.94 10.37
C ALA A 43 -4.94 1.20 9.14
N ASP A 44 -6.27 1.17 9.03
CA ASP A 44 -6.95 0.65 7.84
C ASP A 44 -6.87 1.68 6.71
N GLY A 45 -6.54 1.21 5.51
CA GLY A 45 -6.58 2.00 4.28
C GLY A 45 -7.82 1.69 3.43
N ALA A 46 -7.91 2.35 2.28
CA ALA A 46 -8.93 2.02 1.28
C ALA A 46 -8.71 0.61 0.71
N THR A 47 -9.77 -0.19 0.61
CA THR A 47 -9.69 -1.57 0.12
C THR A 47 -9.60 -1.64 -1.40
N MET A 48 -9.01 -2.72 -1.90
CA MET A 48 -9.02 -3.05 -3.33
C MET A 48 -10.38 -3.67 -3.72
N GLN A 49 -10.71 -3.63 -5.02
CA GLN A 49 -11.94 -4.24 -5.56
C GLN A 49 -12.03 -5.76 -5.35
N ALA A 50 -10.89 -6.45 -5.24
CA ALA A 50 -10.83 -7.90 -5.07
C ALA A 50 -9.57 -8.29 -4.32
N GLY A 51 -9.61 -9.45 -3.66
CA GLY A 51 -8.46 -10.02 -2.97
C GLY A 51 -7.34 -10.38 -3.94
N LYS A 52 -6.10 -10.03 -3.61
CA LYS A 52 -4.92 -10.30 -4.44
C LYS A 52 -3.75 -10.77 -3.59
N SER A 53 -2.97 -11.72 -4.08
CA SER A 53 -1.69 -12.16 -3.52
C SER A 53 -0.68 -12.37 -4.65
N GLY A 54 0.63 -12.36 -4.33
CA GLY A 54 1.71 -12.57 -5.30
C GLY A 54 1.84 -11.46 -6.35
N HIS A 55 1.43 -10.24 -6.03
CA HIS A 55 1.45 -9.09 -6.93
C HIS A 55 2.54 -8.07 -6.54
N ALA A 56 2.79 -7.10 -7.41
CA ALA A 56 3.70 -5.99 -7.16
C ALA A 56 2.95 -4.66 -7.14
N ALA A 57 3.52 -3.68 -6.45
CA ALA A 57 3.05 -2.30 -6.44
C ALA A 57 4.20 -1.36 -6.80
N ALA A 58 3.86 -0.28 -7.51
CA ALA A 58 4.79 0.79 -7.85
C ALA A 58 4.12 2.13 -7.57
N VAL A 59 4.93 3.09 -7.14
CA VAL A 59 4.50 4.47 -6.93
C VAL A 59 5.15 5.30 -8.02
N TRP A 60 4.33 6.06 -8.74
CA TRP A 60 4.82 7.04 -9.70
C TRP A 60 4.36 8.42 -9.26
N ARG A 61 5.29 9.37 -9.28
CA ARG A 61 5.00 10.79 -9.09
C ARG A 61 5.17 11.48 -10.43
N ALA A 62 4.09 12.02 -10.95
CA ALA A 62 4.14 12.84 -12.16
C ALA A 62 5.09 14.02 -11.92
N PRO A 63 6.03 14.30 -12.83
CA PRO A 63 6.81 15.53 -12.77
C PRO A 63 5.85 16.72 -12.89
N CYS A 64 5.96 17.66 -11.95
CA CYS A 64 5.21 18.91 -12.02
C CYS A 64 5.74 19.72 -13.21
N LEU A 65 4.90 19.97 -14.23
CA LEU A 65 5.25 20.75 -15.43
C LEU A 65 5.46 22.26 -15.17
N MET A 66 5.76 22.67 -13.93
CA MET A 66 5.93 24.08 -13.56
C MET A 66 7.34 24.63 -13.80
N HIS A 67 8.01 24.24 -14.88
CA HIS A 67 9.25 24.91 -15.33
C HIS A 67 9.34 25.09 -16.86
N ALA A 68 8.28 24.84 -17.62
CA ALA A 68 8.24 25.19 -19.04
C ALA A 68 7.73 26.62 -19.25
N ILE A 69 8.47 27.61 -18.75
CA ILE A 69 8.41 28.99 -19.25
C ILE A 69 9.86 29.42 -19.51
N LEU A 70 10.31 29.22 -20.74
CA LEU A 70 11.31 30.03 -21.43
C LEU A 70 10.86 30.17 -22.89
#